data_AF-A0A447NYL0-F1
#
_entry.id   AF-A0A447NYL0-F1
#
_cell.length_a   1.000
_cell.length_b   1.000
_cell.length_c   1.000
_cell.angle_alpha   90.00
_cell.angle_beta   90.00
_cell.angle_gamma   90.00
#
_symmetry.space_group_name_H-M   'P 1'
#
loop_
_entity.id
_entity.type
_entity.pdbx_description
1 polymer ?
#
loop_
_entity_poly.entity_id
_entity_poly.type
_entity_poly.pdbx_seq_one_letter_code
_entity_poly.pdbx_strand_id
1 'polypeptide(L)'
;METRTRGDLDPSFHDLTEADFQETFNVGSFASGKETMKLGELLDALKQTYCGPIGAEYMHITSTEEKRWIQQRIESGRAAFSADEKKRFLNELTAAEGLERYLGAKFPGAKRFSLEGGDALIPMLKEMVRHAGNSGTREVVLGMAHRGRLNVLINVLGKKPQDLFDEFAGKHKEHLGTGDVKYHMGFSSDIETEGGLVHLALAFNPSHLEIVSPVVMGSVRARLDRLDEPSSNKVLPITIHGDAAVTGQGVVQETLNMSKARGYEVGGTVRIVINNQVGFTTSNPLDARSTPYCTDIGKMVQAPIFHVNADDPEAVAL
;
A
#
# COMPACT_ATOMS: atom_id res chain seq x y z
N MET A 1 -8.46 -3.49 21.58
CA MET A 1 -7.45 -4.52 21.90
C MET A 1 -6.54 -3.86 22.92
N GLU A 2 -6.53 -4.29 24.19
CA GLU A 2 -5.60 -3.75 25.17
C GLU A 2 -4.18 -3.90 24.62
N THR A 3 -3.43 -2.81 24.57
CA THR A 3 -2.00 -2.79 24.30
C THR A 3 -1.30 -3.52 25.44
N ARG A 4 -1.27 -4.85 25.38
CA ARG A 4 -0.32 -5.64 26.16
C ARG A 4 1.06 -5.26 25.63
N THR A 5 1.78 -4.45 26.38
CA THR A 5 3.22 -4.27 26.18
C THR A 5 3.81 -5.66 26.13
N ARG A 6 4.44 -6.03 25.00
CA ARG A 6 5.15 -7.30 24.96
C ARG A 6 6.31 -7.20 25.94
N GLY A 7 6.45 -8.19 26.82
CA GLY A 7 7.45 -8.14 27.89
C GLY A 7 8.87 -7.94 27.35
N ASP A 8 9.17 -8.53 26.18
CA ASP A 8 10.46 -8.42 25.51
C ASP A 8 10.80 -7.02 24.97
N LEU A 9 9.85 -6.08 24.91
CA LEU A 9 10.08 -4.67 24.55
C LEU A 9 10.30 -3.77 25.78
N ASP A 10 10.05 -4.27 26.99
CA ASP A 10 10.33 -3.55 28.23
C ASP A 10 11.83 -3.73 28.60
N PRO A 11 12.62 -2.65 28.78
CA PRO A 11 14.01 -2.77 29.18
C PRO A 11 14.23 -3.62 30.44
N SER A 12 13.27 -3.62 31.38
CA SER A 12 13.34 -4.42 32.60
C SER A 12 13.33 -5.93 32.36
N PHE A 13 12.80 -6.40 31.21
CA PHE A 13 12.88 -7.80 30.80
C PHE A 13 14.31 -8.25 30.48
N HIS A 14 15.18 -7.29 30.13
CA HIS A 14 16.59 -7.52 29.81
C HIS A 14 17.51 -7.08 30.96
N ASP A 15 16.98 -6.99 32.19
CA ASP A 15 17.69 -6.55 33.39
C ASP A 15 18.29 -5.13 33.29
N LEU A 16 17.72 -4.26 32.44
CA LEU A 16 18.14 -2.86 32.31
C LEU A 16 17.27 -1.96 33.21
N THR A 17 17.93 -1.16 34.04
CA THR A 17 17.32 -0.23 35.01
C THR A 17 17.34 1.21 34.50
N GLU A 18 16.59 2.11 35.16
CA GLU A 18 16.62 3.55 34.83
C GLU A 18 18.02 4.17 35.00
N ALA A 19 18.86 3.61 35.89
CA ALA A 19 20.23 4.08 36.05
C ALA A 19 21.07 3.85 34.78
N ASP A 20 20.86 2.72 34.11
CA ASP A 20 21.59 2.35 32.89
C ASP A 20 21.27 3.27 31.71
N PHE A 21 20.17 4.03 31.76
CA PHE A 21 19.73 4.89 30.66
C PHE A 21 20.71 6.05 30.41
N GLN A 22 21.49 6.42 31.42
CA GLN A 22 22.53 7.46 31.31
C GLN A 22 23.88 6.93 30.82
N GLU A 23 24.06 5.62 30.82
CA GLU A 23 25.29 4.97 30.38
C GLU A 23 25.37 4.88 28.85
N THR A 24 26.60 4.87 28.33
CA THR A 24 26.88 4.84 26.89
C THR A 24 27.26 3.44 26.45
N PHE A 25 26.60 2.95 25.39
CA PHE A 25 26.82 1.62 24.83
C PHE A 25 27.20 1.69 23.35
N ASN A 26 27.86 0.63 22.87
CA ASN A 26 27.98 0.37 21.45
C ASN A 26 26.60 -0.03 20.89
N VAL A 27 26.20 0.56 19.77
CA VAL A 27 24.86 0.33 19.19
C VAL A 27 24.82 -0.90 18.26
N GLY A 28 25.92 -1.63 18.13
CA GLY A 28 26.04 -2.83 17.32
C GLY A 28 25.73 -2.57 15.85
N SER A 29 24.71 -3.25 15.32
CA SER A 29 24.27 -3.09 13.94
C SER A 29 23.21 -2.01 13.75
N PHE A 30 22.82 -1.26 14.79
CA PHE A 30 21.82 -0.21 14.68
C PHE A 30 22.32 0.91 13.76
N ALA A 31 21.62 1.16 12.66
CA ALA A 31 22.07 2.01 11.57
C ALA A 31 21.80 3.50 11.79
N SER A 32 22.08 4.00 13.00
CA SER A 32 21.95 5.43 13.37
C SER A 32 23.04 6.33 12.79
N GLY A 33 24.09 5.74 12.20
CA GLY A 33 25.31 6.45 11.78
C GLY A 33 26.28 6.77 12.91
N LYS A 34 25.98 6.39 14.16
CA LYS A 34 26.86 6.50 15.33
C LYS A 34 27.33 5.12 15.78
N GLU A 35 28.56 5.00 16.28
CA GLU A 35 29.06 3.74 16.87
C GLU A 35 28.59 3.53 18.31
N THR A 36 28.36 4.62 19.05
CA THR A 36 27.94 4.60 20.45
C THR A 36 26.84 5.62 20.74
N MET A 37 25.96 5.31 21.68
CA MET A 37 24.85 6.17 22.14
C MET A 37 24.54 5.91 23.61
N LYS A 38 23.93 6.90 24.29
CA LYS A 38 23.30 6.65 25.60
C LYS A 38 22.15 5.67 25.43
N LEU A 39 21.98 4.75 26.37
CA LEU A 39 20.90 3.75 26.29
C LEU A 39 19.50 4.40 26.19
N GLY A 40 19.26 5.49 26.92
CA GLY A 40 18.00 6.24 26.82
C GLY A 40 17.75 6.79 25.41
N GLU A 41 18.76 7.39 24.78
CA GLU A 41 18.67 7.91 23.41
C GLU A 41 18.46 6.78 22.38
N LEU A 42 19.12 5.64 22.58
CA LEU A 42 18.95 4.46 21.73
C LEU A 42 17.52 3.92 21.82
N LEU A 43 16.98 3.81 23.04
CA LEU A 43 15.61 3.34 23.27
C LEU A 43 14.58 4.28 22.62
N ASP A 44 14.78 5.59 22.75
CA ASP A 44 13.91 6.59 22.13
C ASP A 44 13.97 6.51 20.60
N ALA A 45 15.17 6.35 20.02
CA ALA A 45 15.34 6.16 18.59
C ALA A 45 14.65 4.88 18.09
N LEU A 46 14.81 3.76 18.82
CA LEU A 46 14.15 2.49 18.49
C LEU A 46 12.62 2.60 18.57
N LYS A 47 12.08 3.23 19.61
CA LYS A 47 10.64 3.47 19.74
C LYS A 47 10.13 4.37 18.63
N GLN A 48 10.86 5.43 18.30
CA GLN A 48 10.49 6.32 17.19
C GLN A 48 10.48 5.56 15.86
N THR A 49 11.44 4.67 15.60
CA THR A 49 11.52 3.92 14.35
C THR A 49 10.50 2.79 14.24
N TYR A 50 10.34 1.98 15.29
CA TYR A 50 9.60 0.71 15.22
C TYR A 50 8.24 0.71 15.94
N CYS A 51 8.01 1.67 16.84
CA CYS A 51 6.78 1.78 17.64
C CYS A 51 6.02 3.09 17.34
N GLY A 52 6.35 3.75 16.23
CA GLY A 52 5.70 4.98 15.78
C GLY A 52 4.50 4.69 14.86
N PRO A 53 4.25 5.54 13.85
CA PRO A 53 3.14 5.37 12.91
C PRO A 53 3.36 4.21 11.91
N ILE A 54 4.57 3.65 11.85
CA ILE A 54 4.94 2.53 10.98
C ILE A 54 5.42 1.36 11.85
N GLY A 55 4.79 0.20 11.69
CA GLY A 55 5.27 -1.08 12.21
C GLY A 55 5.89 -1.91 11.07
N ALA A 56 7.20 -2.16 11.13
CA ALA A 56 7.92 -2.90 10.11
C ALA A 56 8.12 -4.37 10.51
N GLU A 57 7.54 -5.29 9.74
CA GLU A 57 7.76 -6.74 9.85
C GLU A 57 8.66 -7.22 8.72
N TYR A 58 9.94 -7.39 9.00
CA TYR A 58 10.93 -7.83 8.00
C TYR A 58 11.96 -8.81 8.54
N MET A 59 12.06 -8.98 9.86
CA MET A 59 13.08 -9.84 10.48
C MET A 59 12.84 -11.35 10.23
N HIS A 60 11.65 -11.75 9.77
CA HIS A 60 11.36 -13.12 9.32
C HIS A 60 12.03 -13.48 7.98
N ILE A 61 12.58 -12.50 7.27
CA ILE A 61 13.29 -12.70 6.00
C ILE A 61 14.62 -13.40 6.27
N THR A 62 14.94 -14.44 5.48
CA THR A 62 16.21 -15.17 5.63
C THR A 62 17.38 -14.39 5.04
N SER A 63 17.17 -13.64 3.96
CA SER A 63 18.21 -12.83 3.30
C SER A 63 18.74 -11.74 4.24
N THR A 64 20.03 -11.83 4.59
CA THR A 64 20.72 -10.82 5.40
C THR A 64 20.86 -9.50 4.66
N GLU A 65 21.05 -9.54 3.33
CA GLU A 65 21.15 -8.34 2.49
C GLU A 65 19.85 -7.54 2.54
N GLU A 66 18.70 -8.20 2.33
CA GLU A 66 17.39 -7.55 2.39
C GLU A 66 17.11 -6.97 3.79
N LYS A 67 17.42 -7.73 4.85
CA LYS A 67 17.27 -7.23 6.23
C LYS A 67 18.11 -6.00 6.50
N ARG A 68 19.38 -6.01 6.11
CA ARG A 68 20.28 -4.85 6.29
C ARG A 68 19.86 -3.67 5.44
N TRP A 69 19.36 -3.91 4.23
CA TRP A 69 18.85 -2.84 3.37
C TRP A 69 17.64 -2.14 4.00
N ILE A 70 16.67 -2.91 4.51
CA ILE A 70 15.49 -2.35 5.20
C ILE A 70 15.93 -1.62 6.47
N GLN A 71 16.78 -2.25 7.28
CA GLN A 71 17.30 -1.69 8.52
C GLN A 71 17.99 -0.35 8.28
N GLN A 72 18.88 -0.28 7.28
CA GLN A 72 19.56 0.96 6.89
C GLN A 72 18.55 2.04 6.49
N ARG A 73 17.50 1.70 5.75
CA ARG A 73 16.48 2.65 5.30
C ARG A 73 15.66 3.25 6.44
N ILE A 74 15.25 2.43 7.41
CA ILE A 74 14.34 2.87 8.47
C ILE A 74 15.05 3.43 9.71
N GLU A 75 16.29 3.00 9.99
CA GLU A 75 17.03 3.45 11.19
C GLU A 75 17.94 4.66 10.93
N SER A 76 18.36 4.93 9.69
CA SER A 76 19.29 6.03 9.37
C SER A 76 18.70 7.43 9.39
N GLY A 77 17.45 7.56 9.85
CA GLY A 77 16.70 8.81 9.93
C GLY A 77 15.53 8.82 8.96
N ARG A 78 14.41 9.42 9.38
CA ARG A 78 13.24 9.58 8.51
C ARG A 78 13.53 10.63 7.44
N ALA A 79 13.19 10.33 6.19
CA ALA A 79 13.22 11.35 5.14
C ALA A 79 12.26 12.48 5.54
N ALA A 80 12.76 13.72 5.51
CA ALA A 80 11.96 14.89 5.79
C ALA A 80 11.35 15.40 4.49
N PHE A 81 10.02 15.43 4.42
CA PHE A 81 9.31 16.05 3.30
C PHE A 81 9.44 17.58 3.36
N SER A 82 9.63 18.19 2.20
CA SER A 82 9.57 19.63 2.02
C SER A 82 8.17 20.18 2.29
N ALA A 83 8.07 21.49 2.53
CA ALA A 83 6.79 22.14 2.76
C ALA A 83 5.82 22.00 1.56
N ASP A 84 6.35 21.95 0.33
CA ASP A 84 5.54 21.83 -0.87
C ASP A 84 5.02 20.40 -1.07
N GLU A 85 5.80 19.38 -0.72
CA GLU A 85 5.33 17.99 -0.67
C GLU A 85 4.22 17.82 0.37
N LYS A 86 4.39 18.38 1.57
CA LYS A 86 3.35 18.34 2.62
C LYS A 86 2.05 19.02 2.17
N LYS A 87 2.13 20.19 1.52
CA LYS A 87 0.96 20.86 0.92
C LYS A 87 0.33 20.00 -0.18
N ARG A 88 1.13 19.32 -0.99
CA ARG A 88 0.65 18.40 -2.03
C ARG A 88 -0.13 17.25 -1.42
N PHE A 89 0.40 16.59 -0.38
CA PHE A 89 -0.31 15.51 0.32
C PHE A 89 -1.65 15.99 0.90
N LEU A 90 -1.66 17.15 1.55
CA LEU A 90 -2.89 17.75 2.08
C LEU A 90 -3.93 18.04 0.98
N ASN A 91 -3.50 18.57 -0.16
CA ASN A 91 -4.38 18.81 -1.31
C ASN A 91 -4.94 17.50 -1.87
N GLU A 92 -4.12 16.45 -1.95
CA GLU A 92 -4.53 15.12 -2.41
C GLU A 92 -5.56 14.48 -1.48
N LEU A 93 -5.38 14.59 -0.16
CA LEU A 93 -6.36 14.18 0.85
C LEU A 93 -7.66 14.98 0.76
N THR A 94 -7.54 16.30 0.60
CA THR A 94 -8.71 17.19 0.47
C THR A 94 -9.53 16.86 -0.78
N ALA A 95 -8.86 16.53 -1.90
CA ALA A 95 -9.53 16.07 -3.11
C ALA A 95 -10.20 14.68 -2.93
N ALA A 96 -9.56 13.78 -2.18
CA ALA A 96 -10.11 12.47 -1.85
C ALA A 96 -11.42 12.60 -1.05
N GLU A 97 -11.39 13.32 0.07
CA GLU A 97 -12.56 13.56 0.93
C GLU A 97 -13.64 14.36 0.20
N GLY A 98 -13.23 15.43 -0.51
CA GLY A 98 -14.14 16.32 -1.22
C GLY A 98 -14.97 15.60 -2.29
N LEU A 99 -14.36 14.66 -3.02
CA LEU A 99 -15.07 13.84 -4.01
C LEU A 99 -16.12 12.94 -3.33
N GLU A 100 -15.79 12.27 -2.23
CA GLU A 100 -16.73 11.37 -1.54
C GLU A 100 -17.91 12.14 -0.96
N ARG A 101 -17.65 13.28 -0.32
CA ARG A 101 -18.71 14.16 0.20
C ARG A 101 -19.60 14.69 -0.92
N TYR A 102 -19.01 15.09 -2.06
CA TYR A 102 -19.78 15.54 -3.21
C TYR A 102 -20.68 14.44 -3.78
N LEU A 103 -20.15 13.22 -3.96
CA LEU A 103 -20.92 12.07 -4.43
C LEU A 103 -22.05 11.71 -3.44
N GLY A 104 -21.77 11.76 -2.14
CA GLY A 104 -22.76 11.53 -1.09
C GLY A 104 -23.89 12.55 -1.09
N ALA A 105 -23.57 13.83 -1.31
CA ALA A 105 -24.56 14.90 -1.36
C ALA A 105 -25.40 14.87 -2.64
N LYS A 106 -24.78 14.61 -3.80
CA LYS A 106 -25.46 14.65 -5.11
C LYS A 106 -26.26 13.38 -5.43
N PHE A 107 -25.79 12.22 -4.97
CA PHE A 107 -26.40 10.92 -5.26
C PHE A 107 -26.69 10.15 -3.96
N PRO A 108 -27.61 10.66 -3.11
CA PRO A 108 -27.92 10.03 -1.83
C PRO A 108 -28.45 8.61 -2.03
N GLY A 109 -27.97 7.66 -1.21
CA GLY A 109 -28.37 6.24 -1.27
C GLY A 109 -27.72 5.41 -2.39
N ALA A 110 -26.98 6.04 -3.31
CA ALA A 110 -26.28 5.29 -4.35
C ALA A 110 -25.07 4.53 -3.75
N LYS A 111 -24.94 3.24 -4.08
CA LYS A 111 -23.74 2.46 -3.73
C LYS A 111 -22.52 3.04 -4.45
N ARG A 112 -21.57 3.57 -3.66
CA ARG A 112 -20.31 4.17 -4.14
C ARG A 112 -19.04 3.53 -3.58
N PHE A 113 -19.16 2.70 -2.52
CA PHE A 113 -18.02 2.07 -1.83
C PHE A 113 -16.94 3.09 -1.45
N SER A 114 -17.36 4.08 -0.66
CA SER A 114 -16.56 5.23 -0.26
C SER A 114 -15.18 4.85 0.27
N LEU A 115 -14.19 5.67 -0.07
CA LEU A 115 -12.84 5.58 0.51
C LEU A 115 -12.75 6.17 1.91
N GLU A 116 -13.76 6.92 2.39
CA GLU A 116 -13.76 7.61 3.69
C GLU A 116 -13.15 6.74 4.81
N GLY A 117 -12.17 7.31 5.51
CA GLY A 117 -11.34 6.67 6.55
C GLY A 117 -10.10 5.95 6.00
N GLY A 118 -9.95 5.86 4.67
CA GLY A 118 -8.79 5.31 3.97
C GLY A 118 -8.20 6.29 2.97
N ASP A 119 -8.43 7.59 3.19
CA ASP A 119 -8.11 8.71 2.28
C ASP A 119 -6.62 8.75 1.92
N ALA A 120 -5.74 8.31 2.83
CA ALA A 120 -4.29 8.21 2.64
C ALA A 120 -3.88 7.31 1.45
N LEU A 121 -4.77 6.44 0.95
CA LEU A 121 -4.52 5.66 -0.26
C LEU A 121 -4.24 6.56 -1.47
N ILE A 122 -4.89 7.72 -1.57
CA ILE A 122 -4.73 8.63 -2.71
C ILE A 122 -3.32 9.24 -2.76
N PRO A 123 -2.81 9.93 -1.73
CA PRO A 123 -1.44 10.40 -1.74
C PRO A 123 -0.42 9.25 -1.83
N MET A 124 -0.68 8.10 -1.20
CA MET A 124 0.18 6.90 -1.31
C MET A 124 0.37 6.46 -2.77
N LEU A 125 -0.73 6.27 -3.51
CA LEU A 125 -0.67 5.82 -4.90
C LEU A 125 0.00 6.87 -5.80
N LYS A 126 -0.31 8.15 -5.60
CA LYS A 126 0.29 9.21 -6.42
C LYS A 126 1.77 9.37 -6.14
N GLU A 127 2.22 9.25 -4.88
CA GLU A 127 3.64 9.28 -4.54
C GLU A 127 4.37 8.06 -5.10
N MET A 128 3.77 6.87 -5.02
CA MET A 128 4.33 5.67 -5.63
C MET A 128 4.48 5.79 -7.14
N VAL A 129 3.50 6.38 -7.85
CA VAL A 129 3.61 6.64 -9.29
C VAL A 129 4.71 7.66 -9.60
N ARG A 130 4.83 8.74 -8.82
CA ARG A 130 5.92 9.72 -8.96
C ARG A 130 7.29 9.05 -8.76
N HIS A 131 7.44 8.27 -7.69
CA HIS A 131 8.67 7.55 -7.40
C HIS A 131 9.01 6.51 -8.48
N ALA A 132 8.01 5.79 -8.98
CA ALA A 132 8.16 4.83 -10.06
C ALA A 132 8.66 5.51 -11.35
N GLY A 133 8.07 6.66 -11.72
CA GLY A 133 8.51 7.47 -12.86
C GLY A 133 9.94 7.97 -12.70
N ASN A 134 10.30 8.49 -11.53
CA ASN A 134 11.67 8.93 -11.21
C ASN A 134 12.69 7.77 -11.24
N SER A 135 12.23 6.55 -10.97
CA SER A 135 13.03 5.31 -11.09
C SER A 135 13.04 4.72 -12.51
N GLY A 136 12.44 5.40 -13.48
CA GLY A 136 12.41 5.02 -14.89
C GLY A 136 11.38 3.94 -15.25
N THR A 137 10.37 3.72 -14.39
CA THR A 137 9.19 2.89 -14.71
C THR A 137 8.37 3.58 -15.80
N ARG A 138 7.94 2.84 -16.83
CA ARG A 138 7.16 3.38 -17.95
C ARG A 138 5.67 3.12 -17.80
N GLU A 139 5.31 2.01 -17.15
CA GLU A 139 3.93 1.59 -17.02
C GLU A 139 3.64 1.10 -15.61
N VAL A 140 2.46 1.43 -15.07
CA VAL A 140 1.96 0.92 -13.80
C VAL A 140 0.59 0.31 -14.05
N VAL A 141 0.43 -0.96 -13.67
CA VAL A 141 -0.83 -1.69 -13.83
C VAL A 141 -1.42 -1.97 -12.45
N LEU A 142 -2.62 -1.46 -12.23
CA LEU A 142 -3.34 -1.57 -10.97
C LEU A 142 -4.45 -2.62 -11.05
N GLY A 143 -4.58 -3.41 -9.99
CA GLY A 143 -5.77 -4.22 -9.72
C GLY A 143 -6.32 -3.87 -8.35
N MET A 144 -7.62 -3.64 -8.22
CA MET A 144 -8.20 -3.29 -6.92
C MET A 144 -9.61 -3.84 -6.74
N ALA A 145 -10.00 -4.02 -5.48
CA ALA A 145 -11.37 -4.25 -5.06
C ALA A 145 -12.27 -3.00 -5.26
N HIS A 146 -13.50 -3.05 -4.73
CA HIS A 146 -14.48 -1.97 -4.90
C HIS A 146 -14.21 -0.72 -4.04
N ARG A 147 -13.56 -0.85 -2.87
CA ARG A 147 -13.40 0.26 -1.91
C ARG A 147 -12.48 1.34 -2.45
N GLY A 148 -12.99 2.57 -2.52
CA GLY A 148 -12.28 3.73 -3.05
C GLY A 148 -12.00 3.71 -4.55
N ARG A 149 -12.60 2.78 -5.31
CA ARG A 149 -12.32 2.66 -6.74
C ARG A 149 -12.67 3.93 -7.53
N LEU A 150 -13.81 4.54 -7.24
CA LEU A 150 -14.22 5.79 -7.90
C LEU A 150 -13.26 6.92 -7.58
N ASN A 151 -12.73 6.94 -6.35
CA ASN A 151 -11.74 7.91 -5.91
C ASN A 151 -10.43 7.75 -6.68
N VAL A 152 -9.91 6.52 -6.77
CA VAL A 152 -8.72 6.19 -7.55
C VAL A 152 -8.90 6.54 -9.03
N LEU A 153 -10.06 6.20 -9.63
CA LEU A 153 -10.35 6.54 -11.03
C LEU A 153 -10.25 8.05 -11.31
N ILE A 154 -10.80 8.89 -10.44
CA ILE A 154 -10.83 10.35 -10.63
C ILE A 154 -9.50 10.99 -10.20
N ASN A 155 -9.08 10.76 -8.96
CA ASN A 155 -7.99 11.51 -8.32
C ASN A 155 -6.60 10.94 -8.60
N VAL A 156 -6.51 9.68 -9.08
CA VAL A 156 -5.24 9.06 -9.49
C VAL A 156 -5.17 8.93 -11.01
N LEU A 157 -6.13 8.26 -11.66
CA LEU A 157 -6.09 8.03 -13.12
C LEU A 157 -6.67 9.17 -13.96
N GLY A 158 -7.21 10.23 -13.36
CA GLY A 158 -7.71 11.39 -14.10
C GLY A 158 -8.92 11.11 -15.00
N LYS A 159 -9.74 10.08 -14.69
CA LYS A 159 -11.05 9.91 -15.33
C LYS A 159 -11.86 11.19 -15.15
N LYS A 160 -12.53 11.65 -16.21
CA LYS A 160 -13.30 12.89 -16.15
C LYS A 160 -14.45 12.75 -15.13
N PRO A 161 -14.57 13.65 -14.14
CA PRO A 161 -15.67 13.60 -13.16
C PRO A 161 -17.05 13.61 -13.81
N GLN A 162 -17.21 14.34 -14.92
CA GLN A 162 -18.46 14.41 -15.65
C GLN A 162 -18.90 13.04 -16.18
N ASP A 163 -17.99 12.24 -16.74
CA ASP A 163 -18.30 10.89 -17.22
C ASP A 163 -18.79 10.01 -16.06
N LEU A 164 -18.18 10.13 -14.87
CA LEU A 164 -18.65 9.41 -13.68
C LEU A 164 -20.04 9.89 -13.23
N PHE A 165 -20.29 11.20 -13.23
CA PHE A 165 -21.60 11.74 -12.84
C PHE A 165 -22.72 11.31 -13.79
N ASP A 166 -22.41 11.21 -15.09
CA ASP A 166 -23.33 10.68 -16.09
C ASP A 166 -23.63 9.20 -15.83
N GLU A 167 -22.63 8.39 -15.45
CA GLU A 167 -22.84 6.99 -15.02
C GLU A 167 -23.74 6.88 -13.77
N PHE A 168 -23.62 7.81 -12.81
CA PHE A 168 -24.54 7.87 -11.66
C PHE A 168 -25.96 8.29 -12.05
N ALA A 169 -26.11 9.11 -13.09
CA ALA A 169 -27.40 9.55 -13.61
C ALA A 169 -28.05 8.52 -14.57
N GLY A 170 -27.40 7.38 -14.82
CA GLY A 170 -27.86 6.37 -15.77
C GLY A 170 -27.67 6.75 -17.25
N LYS A 171 -26.87 7.79 -17.52
CA LYS A 171 -26.48 8.19 -18.87
C LYS A 171 -25.23 7.42 -19.26
N HIS A 172 -25.40 6.40 -20.10
CA HIS A 172 -24.28 5.61 -20.61
C HIS A 172 -24.00 5.99 -22.06
N LYS A 173 -22.72 6.03 -22.44
CA LYS A 173 -22.35 6.03 -23.86
C LYS A 173 -22.81 4.70 -24.47
N GLU A 174 -23.31 4.73 -25.70
CA GLU A 174 -23.60 3.49 -26.43
C GLU A 174 -22.32 2.67 -26.52
N HIS A 175 -22.32 1.52 -25.85
CA HIS A 175 -21.29 0.50 -25.98
C HIS A 175 -21.89 -0.69 -26.72
N LEU A 176 -21.07 -1.39 -27.50
CA LEU A 176 -21.46 -2.58 -28.27
C LEU A 176 -21.76 -3.82 -27.40
N GLY A 177 -21.97 -3.68 -26.09
CA GLY A 177 -22.15 -4.79 -25.15
C GLY A 177 -23.12 -4.48 -24.00
N THR A 178 -23.35 -5.46 -23.12
CA THR A 178 -24.33 -5.38 -22.02
C THR A 178 -23.94 -4.43 -20.89
N GLY A 179 -22.68 -3.97 -20.86
CA GLY A 179 -22.13 -3.13 -19.79
C GLY A 179 -21.87 -3.87 -18.48
N ASP A 180 -21.40 -3.13 -17.48
CA ASP A 180 -21.21 -3.56 -16.09
C ASP A 180 -21.37 -2.34 -15.15
N VAL A 181 -21.40 -2.57 -13.84
CA VAL A 181 -21.51 -1.49 -12.85
C VAL A 181 -20.27 -0.60 -12.85
N LYS A 182 -20.47 0.71 -12.61
CA LYS A 182 -19.42 1.76 -12.66
C LYS A 182 -18.13 1.46 -11.88
N TYR A 183 -18.22 0.69 -10.79
CA TYR A 183 -17.08 0.29 -9.97
C TYR A 183 -16.46 -1.06 -10.35
N HIS A 184 -16.74 -1.58 -11.55
CA HIS A 184 -15.99 -2.69 -12.18
C HIS A 184 -15.17 -2.23 -13.39
N MET A 185 -15.50 -1.05 -13.92
CA MET A 185 -14.86 -0.51 -15.13
C MET A 185 -13.39 -0.18 -14.87
N GLY A 186 -12.51 -0.64 -15.77
CA GLY A 186 -11.11 -0.24 -15.83
C GLY A 186 -10.95 1.12 -16.48
N PHE A 187 -9.72 1.62 -16.49
CA PHE A 187 -9.38 2.89 -17.14
C PHE A 187 -7.88 2.95 -17.45
N SER A 188 -7.50 3.72 -18.46
CA SER A 188 -6.10 3.96 -18.80
C SER A 188 -5.86 5.44 -19.06
N SER A 189 -4.70 5.91 -18.65
CA SER A 189 -4.31 7.32 -18.73
C SER A 189 -2.79 7.43 -18.68
N ASP A 190 -2.23 8.44 -19.33
CA ASP A 190 -0.82 8.78 -19.18
C ASP A 190 -0.69 9.92 -18.16
N ILE A 191 0.26 9.80 -17.25
CA ILE A 191 0.55 10.79 -16.20
C ILE A 191 1.98 11.27 -16.35
N GLU A 192 2.16 12.58 -16.32
CA GLU A 192 3.48 13.21 -16.32
C GLU A 192 4.08 13.17 -14.91
N THR A 193 5.31 12.65 -14.81
CA THR A 193 6.14 12.67 -13.61
C THR A 193 7.45 13.41 -13.91
N GLU A 194 8.24 13.74 -12.89
CA GLU A 194 9.54 14.38 -13.10
C GLU A 194 10.51 13.50 -13.92
N GLY A 195 10.38 12.17 -13.79
CA GLY A 195 11.11 11.18 -14.58
C GLY A 195 10.54 10.90 -15.98
N GLY A 196 9.43 11.56 -16.37
CA GLY A 196 8.79 11.42 -17.67
C GLY A 196 7.37 10.85 -17.61
N LEU A 197 6.85 10.46 -18.78
CA LEU A 197 5.50 9.96 -18.93
C LEU A 197 5.37 8.52 -18.41
N VAL A 198 4.41 8.29 -17.52
CA VAL A 198 4.06 6.96 -16.98
C VAL A 198 2.64 6.60 -17.42
N HIS A 199 2.50 5.48 -18.14
CA HIS A 199 1.21 4.94 -18.52
C HIS A 199 0.58 4.18 -17.35
N LEU A 200 -0.59 4.62 -16.89
CA LEU A 200 -1.38 3.92 -15.89
C LEU A 200 -2.49 3.10 -16.54
N ALA A 201 -2.69 1.89 -16.03
CA ALA A 201 -3.83 1.05 -16.40
C ALA A 201 -4.47 0.42 -15.17
N LEU A 202 -5.73 0.73 -14.90
CA LEU A 202 -6.55 0.04 -13.92
C LEU A 202 -7.31 -1.11 -14.60
N ALA A 203 -7.09 -2.33 -14.13
CA ALA A 203 -7.76 -3.52 -14.64
C ALA A 203 -9.27 -3.49 -14.37
N PHE A 204 -10.03 -4.05 -15.32
CA PHE A 204 -11.42 -4.45 -15.08
C PHE A 204 -11.46 -5.59 -14.06
N ASN A 205 -12.51 -5.64 -13.24
CA ASN A 205 -12.72 -6.77 -12.33
C ASN A 205 -14.22 -7.04 -12.12
N PRO A 206 -14.60 -8.31 -11.93
CA PRO A 206 -15.95 -8.64 -11.46
C PRO A 206 -16.09 -8.34 -9.96
N SER A 207 -17.27 -8.61 -9.41
CA SER A 207 -17.52 -8.51 -7.96
C SER A 207 -16.76 -9.53 -7.12
N HIS A 208 -16.26 -10.62 -7.72
CA HIS A 208 -15.46 -11.63 -7.03
C HIS A 208 -14.12 -11.00 -6.62
N LEU A 209 -13.93 -10.83 -5.31
CA LEU A 209 -12.73 -10.20 -4.77
C LEU A 209 -11.48 -11.04 -5.06
N GLU A 210 -10.31 -10.40 -5.01
CA GLU A 210 -8.98 -11.00 -5.16
C GLU A 210 -8.62 -11.59 -6.53
N ILE A 211 -9.59 -12.07 -7.31
CA ILE A 211 -9.36 -12.74 -8.62
C ILE A 211 -8.72 -11.82 -9.67
N VAL A 212 -8.79 -10.50 -9.50
CA VAL A 212 -8.11 -9.55 -10.39
C VAL A 212 -6.59 -9.57 -10.22
N SER A 213 -6.08 -9.98 -9.06
CA SER A 213 -4.64 -10.01 -8.79
C SER A 213 -3.85 -10.86 -9.79
N PRO A 214 -4.16 -12.15 -10.04
CA PRO A 214 -3.46 -12.93 -11.05
C PRO A 214 -3.68 -12.41 -12.48
N VAL A 215 -4.84 -11.78 -12.76
CA VAL A 215 -5.10 -11.13 -14.07
C VAL A 215 -4.13 -9.97 -14.29
N VAL A 216 -3.88 -9.15 -13.27
CA VAL A 216 -2.87 -8.07 -13.33
C VAL A 216 -1.47 -8.64 -13.51
N MET A 217 -1.11 -9.72 -12.81
CA MET A 217 0.19 -10.36 -13.00
C MET A 217 0.37 -10.82 -14.45
N GLY A 218 -0.65 -11.47 -15.03
CA GLY A 218 -0.64 -11.87 -16.43
C GLY A 218 -0.53 -10.68 -17.39
N SER A 219 -1.26 -9.59 -17.12
CA SER A 219 -1.16 -8.37 -17.92
C SER A 219 0.23 -7.72 -17.85
N VAL A 220 0.84 -7.68 -16.67
CA VAL A 220 2.20 -7.15 -16.51
C VAL A 220 3.21 -8.05 -17.17
N ARG A 221 3.10 -9.37 -17.00
CA ARG A 221 3.97 -10.34 -17.66
C ARG A 221 3.92 -10.17 -19.19
N ALA A 222 2.74 -10.05 -19.76
CA ALA A 222 2.57 -9.82 -21.19
C ALA A 222 3.17 -8.47 -21.66
N ARG A 223 3.17 -7.43 -20.81
CA ARG A 223 3.81 -6.14 -21.11
C ARG A 223 5.33 -6.25 -21.02
N LEU A 224 5.87 -6.95 -20.03
CA LEU A 224 7.30 -7.23 -19.88
C LEU A 224 7.84 -8.08 -21.04
N ASP A 225 7.13 -9.13 -21.46
CA ASP A 225 7.53 -9.99 -22.58
C ASP A 225 7.55 -9.24 -23.94
N ARG A 226 6.89 -8.08 -24.04
CA ARG A 226 6.94 -7.20 -25.21
C ARG A 226 8.14 -6.25 -25.20
N LEU A 227 8.81 -6.09 -24.06
CA LEU A 227 10.02 -5.29 -23.95
C LEU A 227 11.23 -6.13 -24.36
N ASP A 228 12.26 -5.47 -24.87
CA ASP A 228 13.53 -6.12 -25.21
C ASP A 228 14.24 -6.71 -23.97
N GLU A 229 13.90 -6.21 -22.77
CA GLU A 229 14.44 -6.63 -21.47
C GLU A 229 13.30 -7.07 -20.53
N PRO A 230 12.95 -8.36 -20.48
CA PRO A 230 11.82 -8.87 -19.69
C PRO A 230 12.02 -8.78 -18.18
N SER A 231 13.28 -8.74 -17.71
CA SER A 231 13.65 -8.60 -16.30
C SER A 231 13.85 -7.14 -15.87
N SER A 232 13.19 -6.20 -16.54
CA SER A 232 13.35 -4.76 -16.28
C SER A 232 12.30 -4.24 -15.31
N ASN A 233 12.66 -3.22 -14.53
CA ASN A 233 11.75 -2.51 -13.61
C ASN A 233 10.82 -1.53 -14.37
N LYS A 234 10.48 -1.82 -15.63
CA LYS A 234 9.76 -0.90 -16.53
C LYS A 234 8.25 -0.97 -16.39
N VAL A 235 7.72 -2.08 -15.87
CA VAL A 235 6.28 -2.28 -15.65
C VAL A 235 6.04 -2.66 -14.19
N LEU A 236 5.38 -1.80 -13.43
CA LEU A 236 5.12 -1.99 -12.01
C LEU A 236 3.68 -2.50 -11.78
N PRO A 237 3.48 -3.73 -11.27
CA PRO A 237 2.18 -4.16 -10.78
C PRO A 237 1.90 -3.61 -9.37
N ILE A 238 0.70 -3.07 -9.19
CA ILE A 238 0.14 -2.69 -7.88
C ILE A 238 -1.19 -3.43 -7.68
N THR A 239 -1.37 -4.11 -6.55
CA THR A 239 -2.66 -4.73 -6.19
C THR A 239 -3.19 -4.20 -4.87
N ILE A 240 -4.48 -3.85 -4.83
CA ILE A 240 -5.14 -3.25 -3.66
C ILE A 240 -6.25 -4.18 -3.17
N HIS A 241 -6.14 -4.57 -1.91
CA HIS A 241 -6.94 -5.63 -1.29
C HIS A 241 -7.77 -5.11 -0.11
N GLY A 242 -8.84 -5.82 0.23
CA GLY A 242 -9.52 -5.65 1.52
C GLY A 242 -8.93 -6.62 2.56
N ASP A 243 -8.91 -6.23 3.84
CA ASP A 243 -8.37 -7.03 4.95
C ASP A 243 -9.02 -8.40 5.11
N ALA A 244 -10.34 -8.51 5.03
CA ALA A 244 -11.02 -9.79 5.15
C ALA A 244 -10.80 -10.68 3.90
N ALA A 245 -10.69 -10.05 2.72
CA ALA A 245 -10.55 -10.78 1.46
C ALA A 245 -9.14 -11.32 1.26
N VAL A 246 -8.10 -10.52 1.58
CA VAL A 246 -6.70 -10.89 1.37
C VAL A 246 -6.31 -12.16 2.15
N THR A 247 -6.89 -12.35 3.35
CA THR A 247 -6.64 -13.54 4.18
C THR A 247 -7.61 -14.68 3.88
N GLY A 248 -8.78 -14.41 3.31
CA GLY A 248 -9.87 -15.38 3.17
C GLY A 248 -9.98 -16.04 1.80
N GLN A 249 -9.41 -15.45 0.75
CA GLN A 249 -9.50 -15.98 -0.61
C GLN A 249 -8.20 -16.71 -1.02
N GLY A 250 -8.31 -18.00 -1.35
CA GLY A 250 -7.16 -18.86 -1.70
C GLY A 250 -6.35 -18.38 -2.90
N VAL A 251 -6.96 -17.64 -3.83
CA VAL A 251 -6.27 -17.08 -5.01
C VAL A 251 -5.12 -16.13 -4.63
N VAL A 252 -5.17 -15.50 -3.44
CA VAL A 252 -4.08 -14.67 -2.93
C VAL A 252 -2.84 -15.51 -2.66
N GLN A 253 -3.02 -16.66 -2.01
CA GLN A 253 -1.96 -17.62 -1.75
C GLN A 253 -1.37 -18.16 -3.07
N GLU A 254 -2.23 -18.56 -4.00
CA GLU A 254 -1.81 -19.07 -5.32
C GLU A 254 -0.97 -18.03 -6.08
N THR A 255 -1.43 -16.77 -6.10
CA THR A 255 -0.74 -15.67 -6.78
C THR A 255 0.59 -15.33 -6.09
N LEU A 256 0.64 -15.36 -4.75
CA LEU A 256 1.89 -15.17 -4.00
C LEU A 256 2.88 -16.29 -4.30
N ASN A 257 2.45 -17.56 -4.30
CA ASN A 257 3.31 -18.70 -4.64
C ASN A 257 3.88 -18.58 -6.06
N MET A 258 3.13 -18.02 -7.00
CA MET A 258 3.58 -17.78 -8.37
C MET A 258 4.57 -16.61 -8.52
N SER A 259 4.73 -15.75 -7.50
CA SER A 259 5.50 -14.50 -7.59
C SER A 259 6.98 -14.66 -7.97
N LYS A 260 7.59 -15.84 -7.71
CA LYS A 260 8.97 -16.20 -8.06
C LYS A 260 9.06 -17.40 -8.99
N ALA A 261 7.93 -17.88 -9.52
CA ALA A 261 7.94 -18.98 -10.48
C ALA A 261 8.32 -18.42 -11.85
N ARG A 262 9.38 -18.94 -12.48
CA ARG A 262 9.99 -18.43 -13.73
C ARG A 262 9.01 -18.02 -14.85
N GLY A 263 7.90 -18.73 -15.00
CA GLY A 263 6.91 -18.47 -16.05
C GLY A 263 5.89 -17.38 -15.71
N TYR A 264 5.88 -16.92 -14.46
CA TYR A 264 4.85 -16.05 -13.88
C TYR A 264 5.42 -14.85 -13.14
N GLU A 265 6.68 -14.90 -12.73
CA GLU A 265 7.33 -13.79 -12.05
C GLU A 265 7.35 -12.54 -12.93
N VAL A 266 7.21 -11.40 -12.26
CA VAL A 266 7.15 -10.05 -12.85
C VAL A 266 8.08 -9.08 -12.11
N GLY A 267 9.09 -9.59 -11.41
CA GLY A 267 10.03 -8.79 -10.62
C GLY A 267 9.52 -8.36 -9.24
N GLY A 268 8.35 -8.88 -8.81
CA GLY A 268 7.70 -8.51 -7.56
C GLY A 268 6.43 -7.69 -7.78
N THR A 269 5.73 -7.35 -6.72
CA THR A 269 4.47 -6.58 -6.78
C THR A 269 4.30 -5.80 -5.51
N VAL A 270 3.90 -4.53 -5.62
CA VAL A 270 3.49 -3.75 -4.47
C VAL A 270 2.04 -4.09 -4.14
N ARG A 271 1.81 -4.70 -2.98
CA ARG A 271 0.49 -5.15 -2.52
C ARG A 271 0.05 -4.27 -1.35
N ILE A 272 -1.04 -3.55 -1.53
CA ILE A 272 -1.60 -2.62 -0.54
C ILE A 272 -2.86 -3.26 0.03
N VAL A 273 -2.96 -3.37 1.35
CA VAL A 273 -4.18 -3.85 2.02
C VAL A 273 -4.85 -2.66 2.70
N ILE A 274 -6.07 -2.32 2.28
CA ILE A 274 -6.91 -1.34 2.99
C ILE A 274 -7.49 -2.04 4.22
N ASN A 275 -6.75 -1.98 5.32
CA ASN A 275 -7.17 -2.55 6.59
C ASN A 275 -8.08 -1.59 7.38
N ASN A 276 -9.33 -1.52 6.94
CA ASN A 276 -10.40 -0.79 7.64
C ASN A 276 -10.95 -1.54 8.86
N GLN A 277 -10.36 -2.69 9.21
CA GLN A 277 -10.71 -3.52 10.37
C GLN A 277 -12.15 -4.05 10.36
N VAL A 278 -12.77 -4.14 9.18
CA VAL A 278 -14.14 -4.63 9.02
C VAL A 278 -14.39 -5.26 7.65
N GLY A 279 -14.76 -6.54 7.67
CA GLY A 279 -15.27 -7.27 6.51
C GLY A 279 -16.78 -7.20 6.45
N PHE A 280 -17.34 -6.19 5.79
CA PHE A 280 -18.79 -5.94 5.73
C PHE A 280 -19.43 -5.82 7.12
N THR A 281 -19.94 -6.90 7.71
CA THR A 281 -20.50 -6.93 9.08
C THR A 281 -19.61 -7.66 10.08
N THR A 282 -18.50 -8.25 9.62
CA THR A 282 -17.57 -9.02 10.45
C THR A 282 -16.41 -8.13 10.86
N SER A 283 -16.42 -7.64 12.10
CA SER A 283 -15.35 -6.80 12.66
C SER A 283 -14.46 -7.53 13.67
N ASN A 284 -14.96 -8.60 14.28
CA ASN A 284 -14.16 -9.42 15.18
C ASN A 284 -13.07 -10.17 14.39
N PRO A 285 -11.77 -9.91 14.63
CA PRO A 285 -10.70 -10.56 13.88
C PRO A 285 -10.74 -12.08 13.96
N LEU A 286 -11.22 -12.65 15.08
CA LEU A 286 -11.30 -14.10 15.28
C LEU A 286 -12.33 -14.78 14.38
N ASP A 287 -13.30 -14.02 13.86
CA ASP A 287 -14.30 -14.52 12.90
C ASP A 287 -13.79 -14.37 11.46
N ALA A 288 -12.83 -13.48 11.22
CA ALA A 288 -12.30 -13.18 9.89
C ALA A 288 -11.01 -13.95 9.54
N ARG A 289 -10.17 -14.28 10.54
CA ARG A 289 -8.85 -14.89 10.34
C ARG A 289 -8.34 -15.63 11.57
N SER A 290 -7.33 -16.48 11.36
CA SER A 290 -6.65 -17.24 12.43
C SER A 290 -5.25 -16.72 12.76
N THR A 291 -4.86 -15.57 12.21
CA THR A 291 -3.56 -14.94 12.40
C THR A 291 -3.73 -13.53 12.99
N PRO A 292 -2.70 -12.96 13.67
CA PRO A 292 -2.77 -11.61 14.20
C PRO A 292 -3.10 -10.55 13.13
N TYR A 293 -2.40 -10.60 11.99
CA TYR A 293 -2.55 -9.62 10.92
C TYR A 293 -3.12 -10.25 9.64
N CYS A 294 -3.97 -9.49 8.93
CA CYS A 294 -4.52 -9.92 7.65
C CYS A 294 -3.44 -10.09 6.56
N THR A 295 -2.29 -9.44 6.74
CA THR A 295 -1.12 -9.50 5.84
C THR A 295 -0.17 -10.66 6.14
N ASP A 296 -0.42 -11.49 7.16
CA ASP A 296 0.46 -12.62 7.52
C ASP A 296 0.68 -13.60 6.36
N ILE A 297 -0.25 -13.67 5.40
CA ILE A 297 -0.08 -14.45 4.16
C ILE A 297 1.17 -14.06 3.36
N GLY A 298 1.63 -12.81 3.44
CA GLY A 298 2.86 -12.34 2.80
C GLY A 298 4.13 -13.03 3.33
N LYS A 299 4.09 -13.54 4.57
CA LYS A 299 5.22 -14.29 5.17
C LYS A 299 5.51 -15.60 4.45
N MET A 300 4.53 -16.18 3.72
CA MET A 300 4.72 -17.39 2.92
C MET A 300 5.90 -17.26 1.94
N VAL A 301 6.09 -16.09 1.36
CA VAL A 301 7.17 -15.80 0.39
C VAL A 301 8.27 -14.94 0.99
N GLN A 302 8.28 -14.79 2.31
CA GLN A 302 9.17 -13.90 3.05
C GLN A 302 9.13 -12.45 2.55
N ALA A 303 7.94 -11.93 2.19
CA ALA A 303 7.81 -10.53 1.83
C ALA A 303 7.94 -9.65 3.10
N PRO A 304 8.62 -8.49 3.04
CA PRO A 304 8.53 -7.49 4.09
C PRO A 304 7.10 -6.91 4.13
N ILE A 305 6.61 -6.63 5.33
CA ILE A 305 5.27 -6.08 5.57
C ILE A 305 5.42 -4.80 6.37
N PHE A 306 4.84 -3.71 5.87
CA PHE A 306 4.81 -2.42 6.55
C PHE A 306 3.37 -2.07 6.92
N HIS A 307 3.08 -2.02 8.22
CA HIS A 307 1.82 -1.54 8.75
C HIS A 307 1.94 -0.05 8.99
N VAL A 308 1.10 0.75 8.35
CA VAL A 308 1.18 2.21 8.46
C VAL A 308 -0.17 2.78 8.87
N ASN A 309 -0.15 3.72 9.82
CA ASN A 309 -1.35 4.42 10.24
C ASN A 309 -1.82 5.40 9.15
N ALA A 310 -3.06 5.26 8.70
CA ALA A 310 -3.65 6.14 7.69
C ALA A 310 -3.83 7.60 8.16
N ASP A 311 -3.84 7.85 9.47
CA ASP A 311 -3.91 9.21 10.03
C ASP A 311 -2.58 9.98 9.90
N ASP A 312 -1.48 9.30 9.51
CA ASP A 312 -0.18 9.91 9.26
C ASP A 312 0.21 9.77 7.76
N PRO A 313 -0.25 10.69 6.89
CA PRO A 313 0.02 10.61 5.46
C PRO A 313 1.50 10.81 5.10
N GLU A 314 2.30 11.43 5.98
CA GLU A 314 3.75 11.53 5.78
C GLU A 314 4.39 10.16 5.99
N ALA A 315 4.01 9.44 7.05
CA ALA A 315 4.46 8.07 7.26
C ALA A 315 4.02 7.11 6.13
N VAL A 316 2.86 7.35 5.52
CA VAL A 316 2.36 6.61 4.36
C VAL A 316 3.15 6.89 3.08
N ALA A 317 3.64 8.12 2.91
CA ALA A 317 4.37 8.55 1.73
C ALA A 317 5.88 8.23 1.79
N LEU A 318 6.40 7.89 2.97
CA LEU A 318 7.81 7.61 3.25
C LEU A 318 8.29 6.29 2.63
#